data_AF-A0A1A8BXM4-F1
#
_entry.id   AF-A0A1A8BXM4-F1
#
_cell.length_a   1.000
_cell.length_b   1.000
_cell.length_c   1.000
_cell.angle_alpha   90.00
_cell.angle_beta   90.00
_cell.angle_gamma   90.00
#
_symmetry.space_group_name_H-M   'P 1'
#
loop_
_entity.id
_entity.type
_entity.pdbx_description
1 polymer ?
#
loop_
_entity_poly.entity_id
_entity_poly.type
_entity_poly.pdbx_seq_one_letter_code
_entity_poly.pdbx_strand_id
1 'polypeptide(L)'
;ALQRDDVFVTSKLWNTMHDPEDVEEACRTSLDHLGLSYLDLYLIHWPIAFQRGTGLMPRREDGSICYSDTHYRDTWTAMEKLVDKGLVKAIGLSNFNARQIDDIISTARHTPVVNQDPHLGAIAQKYQKSPAQVIL
;
A
#
# COMPACT_ATOMS: atom_id res chain seq x y z
N ALA A 1 6.56 -3.77 -30.70
CA ALA A 1 6.67 -4.41 -29.36
C ALA A 1 6.30 -3.36 -28.32
N LEU A 2 5.58 -3.74 -27.27
CA LEU A 2 5.20 -2.86 -26.15
C LEU A 2 6.43 -2.59 -25.27
N GLN A 3 6.66 -1.34 -24.87
CA GLN A 3 7.77 -0.96 -23.99
C GLN A 3 7.33 -0.97 -22.52
N ARG A 4 8.28 -1.08 -21.58
CA ARG A 4 7.99 -1.02 -20.14
C ARG A 4 7.28 0.27 -19.74
N ASP A 5 7.66 1.39 -20.33
CA ASP A 5 7.12 2.71 -20.00
C ASP A 5 5.72 2.95 -20.60
N ASP A 6 5.24 2.07 -21.48
CA ASP A 6 3.86 2.10 -22.02
C ASP A 6 2.85 1.43 -21.07
N VAL A 7 3.33 0.77 -20.00
CA VAL A 7 2.50 -0.02 -19.07
C VAL A 7 2.61 0.55 -17.68
N PHE A 8 1.47 0.74 -17.02
CA PHE A 8 1.41 1.14 -15.62
C PHE A 8 1.17 -0.10 -14.74
N VAL A 9 2.13 -0.44 -13.88
CA VAL A 9 2.03 -1.61 -13.00
C VAL A 9 1.87 -1.20 -11.54
N THR A 10 0.80 -1.68 -10.92
CA THR A 10 0.53 -1.50 -9.48
C THR A 10 0.66 -2.83 -8.74
N SER A 11 1.33 -2.81 -7.59
CA SER A 11 1.32 -3.93 -6.61
C SER A 11 0.94 -3.41 -5.22
N LYS A 12 0.84 -4.31 -4.24
CA LYS A 12 0.42 -3.97 -2.87
C LYS A 12 1.25 -4.69 -1.81
N LEU A 13 1.58 -3.98 -0.74
CA LEU A 13 2.17 -4.51 0.48
C LEU A 13 1.12 -5.25 1.29
N TRP A 14 1.37 -6.53 1.58
CA TRP A 14 0.44 -7.36 2.33
C TRP A 14 0.58 -7.18 3.84
N ASN A 15 -0.49 -7.50 4.57
CA ASN A 15 -0.66 -7.21 5.99
C ASN A 15 0.43 -7.84 6.90
N THR A 16 1.03 -8.96 6.49
CA THR A 16 2.11 -9.62 7.25
C THR A 16 3.47 -8.95 7.07
N MET A 17 3.59 -7.98 6.16
CA MET A 17 4.84 -7.29 5.81
C MET A 17 4.80 -5.80 6.23
N HIS A 18 4.00 -5.47 7.25
CA HIS A 18 3.87 -4.10 7.74
C HIS A 18 5.05 -3.61 8.58
N ASP A 19 5.83 -4.54 9.15
CA ASP A 19 7.03 -4.20 9.89
C ASP A 19 7.99 -3.39 9.00
N PRO A 20 8.48 -2.22 9.43
CA PRO A 20 9.35 -1.37 8.62
C PRO A 20 10.56 -2.09 8.01
N GLU A 21 11.08 -3.13 8.66
CA GLU A 21 12.21 -3.91 8.18
C GLU A 21 11.85 -4.82 7.00
N ASP A 22 10.58 -5.22 6.90
CA ASP A 22 10.08 -6.18 5.90
C ASP A 22 9.58 -5.51 4.61
N VAL A 23 9.26 -4.21 4.67
CA VAL A 23 8.61 -3.47 3.57
C VAL A 23 9.45 -3.50 2.27
N GLU A 24 10.75 -3.28 2.37
CA GLU A 24 11.63 -3.29 1.20
C GLU A 24 11.78 -4.69 0.60
N GLU A 25 11.93 -5.71 1.45
CA GLU A 25 12.00 -7.10 0.98
C GLU A 25 10.72 -7.49 0.25
N ALA A 26 9.54 -7.19 0.81
CA ALA A 26 8.26 -7.46 0.16
C ALA A 26 8.10 -6.76 -1.22
N CYS A 27 8.57 -5.52 -1.32
CA CYS A 27 8.58 -4.79 -2.59
C CYS A 27 9.52 -5.47 -3.60
N ARG A 28 10.73 -5.86 -3.18
CA ARG A 28 11.70 -6.54 -4.05
C ARG A 28 11.21 -7.91 -4.50
N THR A 29 10.57 -8.69 -3.63
CA THR A 29 9.92 -9.94 -4.00
C THR A 29 8.83 -9.71 -5.05
N SER A 30 8.03 -8.65 -4.91
CA SER A 30 7.02 -8.29 -5.92
C SER A 30 7.67 -7.97 -7.28
N LEU A 31 8.76 -7.19 -7.27
CA LEU A 31 9.52 -6.84 -8.47
C LEU A 31 10.11 -8.08 -9.17
N ASP A 32 10.71 -8.99 -8.39
CA ASP A 32 11.29 -10.23 -8.89
C ASP A 32 10.23 -11.14 -9.53
N HIS A 33 9.11 -11.37 -8.84
CA HIS A 33 8.00 -12.17 -9.37
C HIS A 33 7.38 -11.58 -10.65
N LEU A 34 7.39 -10.26 -10.79
CA LEU A 34 6.89 -9.57 -11.97
C LEU A 34 7.95 -9.39 -13.07
N GLY A 35 9.22 -9.71 -12.79
CA GLY A 35 10.33 -9.47 -13.70
C GLY A 35 10.56 -7.97 -14.00
N LEU A 36 10.33 -7.10 -13.02
CA LEU A 36 10.40 -5.63 -13.18
C LEU A 36 11.54 -5.03 -12.37
N SER A 37 12.13 -3.95 -12.88
CA SER A 37 13.09 -3.13 -12.12
C SER A 37 12.42 -2.11 -11.20
N TYR A 38 11.19 -1.72 -11.50
CA TYR A 38 10.40 -0.78 -10.70
C TYR A 38 8.87 -1.01 -10.86
N LEU A 39 8.11 -0.56 -9.86
CA LEU A 39 6.64 -0.43 -9.93
C LEU A 39 6.25 1.02 -10.17
N ASP A 40 5.18 1.26 -10.93
CA ASP A 40 4.65 2.61 -11.08
C ASP A 40 3.91 3.06 -9.81
N LEU A 41 3.24 2.11 -9.13
CA LEU A 41 2.52 2.38 -7.89
C LEU A 41 2.61 1.19 -6.91
N TYR A 42 2.88 1.48 -5.63
CA TYR A 42 2.85 0.47 -4.57
C TYR A 42 1.96 0.93 -3.41
N LEU A 43 0.99 0.10 -3.03
CA LEU A 43 -0.04 0.47 -2.04
C LEU A 43 0.14 -0.31 -0.74
N ILE A 44 -0.10 0.33 0.42
CA ILE A 44 -0.43 -0.43 1.64
C ILE A 44 -1.82 -1.05 1.42
N HIS A 45 -1.95 -2.38 1.42
CA HIS A 45 -3.20 -3.05 1.03
C HIS A 45 -4.33 -2.82 2.05
N TRP A 46 -4.02 -2.81 3.34
CA TRP A 46 -4.99 -2.54 4.42
C TRP A 46 -4.32 -1.76 5.56
N PRO A 47 -5.05 -0.91 6.30
CA PRO A 47 -4.50 -0.22 7.48
C PRO A 47 -4.42 -1.12 8.73
N ILE A 48 -4.14 -2.43 8.54
CA ILE A 48 -4.15 -3.44 9.60
C ILE A 48 -2.97 -4.38 9.40
N ALA A 49 -2.09 -4.48 10.39
CA ALA A 49 -0.96 -5.39 10.37
C ALA A 49 -1.34 -6.77 10.93
N PHE A 50 -0.82 -7.83 10.28
CA PHE A 50 -0.86 -9.19 10.80
C PHE A 50 0.50 -9.57 11.38
N GLN A 51 0.52 -10.58 12.25
CA GLN A 51 1.76 -11.11 12.78
C GLN A 51 2.69 -11.56 11.64
N ARG A 52 3.98 -11.22 11.75
CA ARG A 52 5.03 -11.61 10.79
C ARG A 52 5.06 -13.14 10.64
N GLY A 53 5.22 -13.62 9.41
CA GLY A 53 5.28 -15.06 9.11
C GLY A 53 5.01 -15.38 7.64
N THR A 54 5.09 -16.67 7.29
CA THR A 54 4.94 -17.15 5.91
C THR A 54 3.49 -17.31 5.45
N GLY A 55 2.54 -17.36 6.38
CA GLY A 55 1.11 -17.49 6.07
C GLY A 55 0.46 -16.14 5.81
N LEU A 56 -0.28 -16.01 4.70
CA LEU A 56 -0.99 -14.76 4.34
C LEU A 56 -2.01 -14.31 5.40
N MET A 57 -2.58 -15.25 6.14
CA MET A 57 -3.57 -15.00 7.19
C MET A 57 -3.21 -15.87 8.40
N PRO A 58 -2.25 -15.43 9.24
CA PRO A 58 -1.85 -16.20 10.41
C PRO A 58 -3.04 -16.31 11.37
N ARG A 59 -3.31 -17.52 11.86
CA ARG A 59 -4.44 -17.80 12.76
C ARG A 59 -3.97 -18.42 14.06
N ARG A 60 -4.68 -18.09 15.14
CA ARG A 60 -4.59 -18.76 16.45
C ARG A 60 -5.31 -20.11 16.38
N GLU A 61 -5.17 -20.91 17.44
CA GLU A 61 -5.83 -22.21 17.56
C GLU A 61 -7.36 -22.12 17.49
N ASP A 62 -7.95 -21.01 17.96
CA ASP A 62 -9.39 -20.75 17.90
C ASP A 62 -9.88 -20.26 16.52
N GLY A 63 -8.97 -20.16 15.53
CA GLY A 63 -9.26 -19.69 14.17
C GLY A 63 -9.26 -18.18 13.99
N SER A 64 -9.12 -17.38 15.05
CA SER A 64 -8.98 -15.92 14.96
C SER A 64 -7.66 -15.51 14.30
N ILE A 65 -7.62 -14.32 13.68
CA ILE A 65 -6.41 -13.81 13.03
C ILE A 65 -5.41 -13.31 14.07
N CYS A 66 -4.12 -13.61 13.84
CA CYS A 66 -3.02 -13.03 14.61
C CYS A 66 -2.68 -11.64 14.06
N TYR A 67 -3.07 -10.60 14.79
CA TYR A 67 -2.72 -9.20 14.47
C TYR A 67 -1.33 -8.84 15.01
N SER A 68 -0.72 -7.82 14.41
CA SER A 68 0.45 -7.11 14.94
C SER A 68 0.04 -5.70 15.36
N ASP A 69 0.73 -5.15 16.36
CA ASP A 69 0.54 -3.77 16.82
C ASP A 69 1.29 -2.73 15.96
N THR A 70 1.94 -3.18 14.87
CA THR A 70 2.64 -2.28 13.94
C THR A 70 1.68 -1.23 13.37
N HIS A 71 1.98 0.04 13.63
CA HIS A 71 1.16 1.14 13.16
C HIS A 71 1.44 1.45 11.69
N TYR A 72 0.39 1.73 10.90
CA TYR A 72 0.54 2.02 9.47
C TYR A 72 1.41 3.24 9.16
N ARG A 73 1.63 4.14 10.13
CA ARG A 73 2.58 5.29 9.99
C ARG A 73 4.03 4.82 9.91
N ASP A 74 4.39 3.80 10.68
CA ASP A 74 5.74 3.24 10.66
C ASP A 74 5.98 2.53 9.33
N THR A 75 4.98 1.76 8.88
CA THR A 75 4.95 1.16 7.55
C THR A 75 5.06 2.24 6.46
N TRP A 76 4.32 3.35 6.56
CA TRP A 76 4.39 4.45 5.59
C TRP A 76 5.79 5.05 5.49
N THR A 77 6.43 5.30 6.64
CA THR A 77 7.81 5.81 6.68
C THR A 77 8.79 4.88 5.94
N ALA A 78 8.57 3.56 6.00
CA ALA A 78 9.35 2.60 5.21
C ALA A 78 8.97 2.60 3.72
N MET A 79 7.68 2.75 3.38
CA MET A 79 7.21 2.88 1.99
C MET A 79 7.83 4.10 1.30
N GLU A 80 7.97 5.22 1.99
CA GLU A 80 8.64 6.43 1.47
C GLU A 80 10.08 6.17 1.03
N LYS A 81 10.81 5.32 1.76
CA LYS A 81 12.19 4.96 1.40
C LYS A 81 12.26 4.17 0.08
N LEU A 82 11.18 3.48 -0.31
CA LEU A 82 11.13 2.77 -1.60
C LEU A 82 11.12 3.76 -2.76
N VAL A 83 10.45 4.91 -2.59
CA VAL A 83 10.46 6.03 -3.56
C VAL A 83 11.86 6.62 -3.62
N ASP A 84 12.46 6.91 -2.46
CA ASP A 84 13.82 7.47 -2.37
C ASP A 84 14.86 6.56 -3.05
N LYS A 85 14.64 5.24 -3.06
CA LYS A 85 15.49 4.22 -3.72
C LYS A 85 15.13 3.96 -5.19
N GLY A 86 14.07 4.54 -5.73
CA GLY A 86 13.60 4.32 -7.10
C GLY A 86 13.02 2.93 -7.38
N LEU A 87 12.67 2.16 -6.32
CA LEU A 87 12.02 0.86 -6.47
C LEU A 87 10.56 1.00 -6.90
N VAL A 88 9.95 2.13 -6.54
CA VAL A 88 8.58 2.50 -6.89
C VAL A 88 8.56 3.97 -7.32
N LYS A 89 7.78 4.32 -8.33
CA LYS A 89 7.62 5.72 -8.76
C LYS A 89 6.68 6.50 -7.84
N ALA A 90 5.64 5.84 -7.33
CA ALA A 90 4.68 6.43 -6.43
C ALA A 90 4.16 5.42 -5.39
N ILE A 91 3.64 5.92 -4.28
CA ILE A 91 3.07 5.12 -3.19
C ILE A 91 1.67 5.61 -2.83
N GLY A 92 0.84 4.70 -2.32
CA GLY A 92 -0.52 5.02 -1.93
C GLY A 92 -1.12 4.07 -0.90
N LEU A 93 -2.40 4.23 -0.67
CA LEU A 93 -3.19 3.55 0.35
C LEU A 93 -4.27 2.68 -0.32
N SER A 94 -4.76 1.69 0.41
CA SER A 94 -5.94 0.91 0.01
C SER A 94 -6.75 0.55 1.24
N ASN A 95 -8.07 0.74 1.16
CA ASN A 95 -9.01 0.51 2.26
C ASN A 95 -8.74 1.39 3.52
N PHE A 96 -8.11 2.55 3.35
CA PHE A 96 -7.96 3.54 4.43
C PHE A 96 -9.19 4.43 4.50
N ASN A 97 -9.65 4.74 5.73
CA ASN A 97 -10.71 5.72 5.95
C ASN A 97 -10.16 7.16 6.03
N ALA A 98 -11.04 8.16 5.94
CA ALA A 98 -10.66 9.58 5.92
C ALA A 98 -9.71 9.98 7.07
N ARG A 99 -9.98 9.51 8.30
CA ARG A 99 -9.15 9.83 9.46
C ARG A 99 -7.74 9.27 9.35
N GLN A 100 -7.62 8.03 8.84
CA GLN A 100 -6.32 7.39 8.64
C GLN A 100 -5.54 8.02 7.48
N ILE A 101 -6.23 8.53 6.47
CA ILE A 101 -5.63 9.28 5.36
C ILE A 101 -5.09 10.62 5.88
N ASP A 102 -5.92 11.40 6.59
CA ASP A 102 -5.51 12.69 7.18
C ASP A 102 -4.31 12.52 8.11
N ASP A 103 -4.34 11.45 8.91
CA ASP A 103 -3.26 11.01 9.77
C ASP A 103 -1.94 10.84 8.99
N ILE A 104 -1.92 10.02 7.91
CA ILE A 104 -0.72 9.84 7.08
C ILE A 104 -0.26 11.17 6.46
N ILE A 105 -1.18 11.91 5.84
CA ILE A 105 -0.88 13.17 5.16
C ILE A 105 -0.25 14.18 6.11
N SER A 106 -0.66 14.20 7.38
CA SER A 106 -0.13 15.13 8.38
C SER A 106 1.37 14.99 8.65
N THR A 107 1.96 13.84 8.32
CA THR A 107 3.39 13.55 8.58
C THR A 107 4.19 13.10 7.36
N ALA A 108 3.53 12.91 6.20
CA ALA A 108 4.15 12.34 5.01
C ALA A 108 5.13 13.31 4.33
N ARG A 109 6.34 12.83 4.00
CA ARG A 109 7.28 13.47 3.08
C ARG A 109 6.87 13.23 1.63
N HIS A 110 6.42 12.01 1.32
CA HIS A 110 5.80 11.67 0.03
C HIS A 110 4.31 11.50 0.26
N THR A 111 3.48 12.41 -0.26
CA THR A 111 2.03 12.35 -0.10
C THR A 111 1.47 11.12 -0.84
N PRO A 112 0.55 10.33 -0.24
CA PRO A 112 -0.10 9.23 -0.96
C PRO A 112 -0.78 9.78 -2.23
N VAL A 113 -0.55 9.13 -3.37
CA VAL A 113 -1.13 9.59 -4.65
C VAL A 113 -2.47 8.94 -4.97
N VAL A 114 -2.78 7.83 -4.29
CA VAL A 114 -4.00 7.02 -4.47
C VAL A 114 -4.48 6.56 -3.09
N ASN A 115 -5.79 6.59 -2.82
CA ASN A 115 -6.43 5.59 -1.95
C ASN A 115 -7.30 4.67 -2.82
N GLN A 116 -7.08 3.36 -2.81
CA GLN A 116 -7.88 2.38 -3.54
C GLN A 116 -8.89 1.71 -2.61
N ASP A 117 -10.16 2.08 -2.72
CA ASP A 117 -11.27 1.54 -1.95
C ASP A 117 -12.44 1.18 -2.91
N PRO A 118 -13.00 -0.05 -2.82
CA PRO A 118 -14.11 -0.47 -3.67
C PRO A 118 -15.38 0.40 -3.55
N HIS A 119 -15.52 1.20 -2.49
CA HIS A 119 -16.64 2.11 -2.29
C HIS A 119 -16.39 3.54 -2.82
N LEU A 120 -15.23 3.81 -3.43
CA LEU A 120 -14.92 5.15 -3.96
C LEU A 120 -15.92 5.61 -5.02
N GLY A 121 -16.55 4.69 -5.77
CA GLY A 121 -17.63 5.04 -6.70
C GLY A 121 -18.84 5.66 -5.99
N ALA A 122 -19.22 5.14 -4.82
CA ALA A 122 -20.31 5.68 -4.01
C ALA A 122 -19.93 7.00 -3.33
N ILE A 123 -18.66 7.14 -2.91
CA ILE A 123 -18.12 8.36 -2.31
C ILE A 123 -17.98 9.48 -3.36
N ALA A 124 -17.48 9.18 -4.55
CA ALA A 124 -17.35 10.12 -5.67
C ALA A 124 -18.72 10.67 -6.12
N GLN A 125 -19.74 9.81 -6.20
CA GLN A 125 -21.12 10.23 -6.44
C GLN A 125 -21.64 11.15 -5.32
N LYS A 126 -21.39 10.81 -4.05
CA LYS A 126 -21.83 11.60 -2.91
C LYS A 126 -21.22 13.01 -2.89
N TYR A 127 -19.98 13.16 -3.36
CA TYR A 127 -19.25 14.44 -3.34
C TYR A 127 -19.08 15.12 -4.70
N GLN A 128 -19.77 14.62 -5.75
CA GLN A 128 -19.74 15.18 -7.12
C GLN A 128 -18.33 15.38 -7.69
N LYS A 129 -17.40 14.49 -7.32
CA LYS A 129 -16.04 14.48 -7.86
C LYS A 129 -15.91 13.39 -8.90
N SER A 130 -15.06 13.59 -9.91
CA SER A 130 -14.77 12.51 -10.86
C SER A 130 -14.05 11.36 -10.13
N PRO A 131 -14.20 10.09 -10.53
CA PRO A 131 -13.45 8.98 -9.93
C PRO A 131 -11.93 9.22 -9.94
N ALA A 132 -11.43 9.95 -10.94
CA ALA A 132 -10.03 10.38 -11.03
C ALA A 132 -9.64 11.46 -10.00
N GLN A 133 -10.59 12.26 -9.50
CA GLN A 133 -10.40 13.24 -8.42
C GLN A 133 -10.63 12.67 -7.01
N VAL A 134 -11.06 11.40 -6.93
CA VAL A 134 -11.21 10.65 -5.66
C VAL A 134 -10.08 9.64 -5.48
N ILE A 135 -9.17 9.58 -6.45
CA ILE A 135 -7.85 9.00 -6.30
C ILE A 135 -6.96 9.88 -5.36
N LEU A 136 -7.41 11.08 -4.98
CA LEU A 136 -6.60 12.26 -4.58
C LEU A 136 -6.25 13.06 -5.84
#